data_AF-A0A2T4NU67-F1
#
_entry.id   AF-A0A2T4NU67-F1
#
_cell.length_a   1.000
_cell.length_b   1.000
_cell.length_c   1.000
_cell.angle_alpha   90.00
_cell.angle_beta   90.00
_cell.angle_gamma   90.00
#
_symmetry.space_group_name_H-M   'P 1'
#
loop_
_entity.id
_entity.type
_entity.pdbx_description
1 polymer ?
#
loop_
_entity_poly.entity_id
_entity_poly.type
_entity_poly.pdbx_seq_one_letter_code
_entity_poly.pdbx_strand_id
1 'polypeptide(L)'
;MMSLDSAARAGSAVERFSVHEARRPCASARMVLADAQAARERTGQGTYGSCRQCRHPMEPARLRIVPRARYCGRCHHFREARS
;
A
#
# COMPACT_ATOMS: atom_id res chain seq x y z
N MET A 1 -18.70 4.90 -41.19
CA MET A 1 -17.60 5.67 -41.81
C MET A 1 -17.82 7.14 -41.48
N MET A 2 -16.92 7.73 -40.66
CA MET A 2 -16.58 9.16 -40.52
C MET A 2 -17.70 10.15 -40.08
N SER A 3 -17.68 10.72 -38.86
CA SER A 3 -16.95 11.97 -38.44
C SER A 3 -17.70 13.25 -38.91
N LEU A 4 -17.99 14.33 -38.15
CA LEU A 4 -17.28 15.03 -37.07
C LEU A 4 -18.17 16.01 -36.24
N ASP A 5 -17.73 16.24 -35.00
CA ASP A 5 -17.57 17.50 -34.23
C ASP A 5 -18.66 18.59 -34.08
N SER A 6 -19.00 18.87 -32.81
CA SER A 6 -18.82 20.16 -32.10
C SER A 6 -19.75 20.23 -30.89
N ALA A 7 -19.48 20.87 -29.76
CA ALA A 7 -18.30 21.44 -29.13
C ALA A 7 -18.79 21.86 -27.73
N ALA A 8 -18.06 21.53 -26.67
CA ALA A 8 -18.19 22.25 -25.41
C ALA A 8 -16.88 22.12 -24.62
N ARG A 9 -15.95 23.02 -24.93
CA ARG A 9 -14.87 23.38 -24.00
C ARG A 9 -15.44 24.39 -23.00
N ALA A 10 -15.25 24.15 -21.70
CA ALA A 10 -14.69 25.12 -20.76
C ALA A 10 -14.61 24.57 -19.33
N GLY A 11 -13.45 24.80 -18.70
CA GLY A 11 -13.20 24.61 -17.26
C GLY A 11 -11.98 23.72 -17.03
N SER A 12 -10.84 24.17 -16.54
CA SER A 12 -10.27 25.50 -16.27
C SER A 12 -8.76 25.28 -16.13
N ALA A 13 -7.96 26.28 -16.49
CA ALA A 13 -6.51 26.29 -16.32
C ALA A 13 -6.10 26.14 -14.85
N VAL A 14 -5.84 24.91 -14.42
CA VAL A 14 -4.84 24.64 -13.40
C VAL A 14 -3.90 23.64 -14.06
N GLU A 15 -2.79 24.17 -14.58
CA GLU A 15 -1.62 23.36 -14.89
C GLU A 15 -1.37 22.43 -13.71
N ARG A 16 -1.61 21.14 -13.93
CA ARG A 16 -1.20 20.10 -13.01
C ARG A 16 0.31 20.19 -12.97
N PHE A 17 0.85 20.89 -11.97
CA PHE A 17 2.26 20.94 -11.62
C PHE A 17 2.78 19.50 -11.59
N SER A 18 3.35 19.07 -12.70
CA SER A 18 3.87 17.72 -12.85
C SER A 18 5.26 17.71 -12.26
N VAL A 19 5.33 17.75 -10.93
CA VAL A 19 6.55 17.34 -10.22
C VAL A 19 6.44 15.84 -9.98
N HIS A 20 6.28 15.07 -11.06
CA HIS A 20 6.57 13.64 -11.09
C HIS A 20 8.03 13.40 -11.45
N GLU A 21 8.92 14.29 -11.01
CA GLU A 21 10.35 13.99 -10.99
C GLU A 21 10.53 12.71 -10.17
N ALA A 22 11.18 11.70 -10.76
CA ALA A 22 11.32 10.36 -10.18
C ALA A 22 12.31 10.38 -9.00
N ARG A 23 11.90 11.01 -7.89
CA ARG A 23 12.66 11.02 -6.66
C ARG A 23 12.82 9.57 -6.21
N ARG A 24 14.06 9.09 -6.21
CA ARG A 24 14.38 7.76 -5.69
C ARG A 24 13.96 7.69 -4.21
N PRO A 25 13.03 6.80 -3.83
CA PRO A 25 12.68 6.63 -2.43
C PRO A 25 13.90 6.10 -1.67
N CYS A 26 14.07 6.56 -0.42
CA CYS A 26 15.04 5.97 0.48
C CYS A 26 14.73 4.49 0.73
N ALA A 27 15.71 3.74 1.25
CA ALA A 27 15.55 2.31 1.48
C ALA A 27 14.35 1.99 2.40
N SER A 28 14.14 2.77 3.46
CA SER A 28 13.02 2.60 4.37
C SER A 28 11.66 2.82 3.69
N ALA A 29 11.52 3.85 2.86
CA ALA A 29 10.30 4.08 2.09
C ALA A 29 10.01 2.92 1.12
N ARG A 30 11.04 2.37 0.45
CA ARG A 30 10.89 1.18 -0.40
C ARG A 30 10.43 -0.04 0.38
N MET A 31 10.98 -0.29 1.56
CA MET A 31 10.53 -1.37 2.44
C MET A 31 9.06 -1.20 2.83
N VAL A 32 8.64 0.03 3.15
CA VAL A 32 7.25 0.30 3.52
C VAL A 32 6.30 0.06 2.36
N LEU A 33 6.66 0.51 1.16
CA LEU A 33 5.88 0.27 -0.05
C LEU A 33 5.76 -1.23 -0.37
N ALA A 34 6.86 -1.97 -0.28
CA ALA A 34 6.86 -3.42 -0.49
C ALA A 34 5.93 -4.13 0.51
N ASP A 35 5.91 -3.71 1.78
CA ASP A 35 5.01 -4.26 2.78
C ASP A 35 3.54 -4.02 2.45
N ALA A 36 3.22 -2.81 1.96
CA ALA A 36 1.89 -2.42 1.58
C ALA A 36 1.41 -3.17 0.32
N GLN A 37 2.27 -3.31 -0.69
CA GLN A 37 1.97 -4.09 -1.90
C GLN A 37 1.71 -5.56 -1.56
N ALA A 38 2.59 -6.18 -0.76
CA ALA A 38 2.40 -7.55 -0.31
C ALA A 38 1.11 -7.72 0.51
N ALA A 39 0.69 -6.71 1.28
CA ALA A 39 -0.58 -6.76 2.02
C ALA A 39 -1.81 -6.72 1.09
N ARG A 40 -1.73 -5.92 0.02
CA ARG A 40 -2.72 -5.91 -1.06
C ARG A 40 -2.84 -7.28 -1.73
N GLU A 41 -1.72 -7.91 -2.07
CA GLU A 41 -1.70 -9.26 -2.66
C GLU A 41 -2.35 -10.30 -1.75
N ARG A 42 -2.01 -10.31 -0.45
CA ARG A 42 -2.64 -11.21 0.53
C ARG A 42 -4.14 -11.03 0.61
N THR A 43 -4.62 -9.79 0.47
CA THR A 43 -6.06 -9.49 0.44
C THR A 43 -6.70 -10.13 -0.78
N GLY A 44 -6.11 -9.94 -1.96
CA GLY A 44 -6.58 -10.59 -3.20
C GLY A 44 -6.53 -12.12 -3.16
N GLN A 45 -5.60 -12.69 -2.40
CA GLN A 45 -5.46 -14.14 -2.20
C GLN A 45 -6.30 -14.70 -1.05
N GLY A 46 -7.03 -13.87 -0.29
CA GLY A 46 -7.78 -14.32 0.88
C GLY A 46 -6.92 -14.78 2.08
N THR A 47 -5.63 -14.47 2.08
CA THR A 47 -4.69 -14.84 3.17
C THR A 47 -4.34 -13.67 4.10
N TYR A 48 -4.98 -12.53 3.89
CA TYR A 48 -4.82 -11.34 4.72
C TYR A 48 -5.31 -11.59 6.15
N GLY A 49 -4.57 -11.06 7.13
CA GLY A 49 -4.89 -11.22 8.54
C GLY A 49 -4.27 -12.44 9.24
N SER A 50 -3.51 -13.29 8.52
CA SER A 50 -2.77 -14.40 9.13
C SER A 50 -1.30 -14.04 9.41
N CYS A 51 -0.81 -14.34 10.62
CA CYS A 51 0.59 -14.08 10.98
C CYS A 51 1.56 -14.94 10.17
N ARG A 52 2.56 -14.33 9.51
CA ARG A 52 3.55 -15.09 8.71
C ARG A 52 4.55 -15.90 9.53
N GLN A 53 4.58 -15.74 10.86
CA GLN A 53 5.45 -16.50 11.75
C GLN A 53 4.70 -17.65 12.42
N CYS A 54 3.67 -17.34 13.20
CA CYS A 54 2.94 -18.37 13.96
C CYS A 54 1.69 -18.90 13.25
N ARG A 55 1.30 -18.34 12.10
CA ARG A 55 0.11 -18.70 11.31
C ARG A 55 -1.25 -18.49 12.00
N HIS A 56 -1.26 -17.87 13.18
CA HIS A 56 -2.50 -17.54 13.88
C HIS A 56 -3.15 -16.27 13.29
N PRO A 57 -4.48 -16.12 13.41
CA PRO A 57 -5.16 -14.87 13.09
C PRO A 57 -4.56 -13.69 13.86
N MET A 58 -4.44 -12.54 13.20
CA MET A 58 -4.04 -11.29 13.82
C MET A 58 -5.26 -10.59 14.41
N GLU A 59 -5.05 -9.88 15.52
CA GLU A 59 -6.10 -9.06 16.10
C GLU A 59 -6.61 -8.00 15.10
N PRO A 60 -7.93 -7.89 14.90
CA PRO A 60 -8.50 -6.89 14.00
C PRO A 60 -8.09 -5.46 14.35
N ALA A 61 -7.98 -5.13 15.65
CA ALA A 61 -7.53 -3.83 16.12
C ALA A 61 -6.14 -3.46 15.57
N ARG A 62 -5.20 -4.42 15.56
CA ARG A 62 -3.86 -4.22 14.98
C ARG A 62 -3.92 -3.95 13.48
N LEU A 63 -4.73 -4.71 12.74
CA LEU A 63 -4.86 -4.54 11.28
C LEU A 63 -5.54 -3.22 10.90
N ARG A 64 -6.42 -2.69 11.76
CA ARG A 64 -7.01 -1.35 11.59
C ARG A 64 -5.98 -0.24 11.74
N ILE A 65 -5.03 -0.39 12.68
CA ILE A 65 -3.97 0.61 12.92
C ILE A 65 -2.84 0.45 11.89
N VAL A 66 -2.42 -0.78 11.61
CA VAL A 66 -1.31 -1.09 10.69
C VAL A 66 -1.76 -2.15 9.67
N PRO A 67 -2.42 -1.75 8.57
CA PRO A 67 -2.93 -2.71 7.58
C PRO A 67 -1.82 -3.51 6.87
N ARG A 68 -0.63 -2.92 6.73
CA ARG A 68 0.55 -3.58 6.15
C ARG A 68 1.21 -4.63 7.07
N ALA A 69 0.67 -4.88 8.27
CA ALA A 69 1.29 -5.78 9.24
C ALA A 69 1.55 -7.19 8.66
N ARG A 70 2.78 -7.69 8.90
CA ARG A 70 3.22 -9.04 8.53
C ARG A 70 3.13 -10.05 9.70
N TYR A 71 3.14 -9.54 10.93
CA TYR A 71 3.22 -10.33 12.16
C TYR A 71 2.20 -9.87 13.21
N CYS A 72 1.77 -10.78 14.09
CA CYS A 72 0.95 -10.43 15.26
C CYS A 72 1.77 -9.65 16.31
N GLY A 73 1.09 -9.10 17.35
CA GLY A 73 1.67 -8.41 18.52
C GLY A 73 2.98 -9.02 18.98
N ARG A 74 2.84 -10.23 19.51
CA ARG A 74 3.91 -11.05 20.05
C ARG A 74 5.07 -11.28 19.07
N CYS A 75 4.78 -11.73 17.85
CA CYS A 75 5.84 -12.06 16.88
C CYS A 75 6.56 -10.81 16.35
N HIS A 76 5.91 -9.64 16.38
CA HIS A 76 6.57 -8.38 16.04
C HIS A 76 7.57 -7.96 17.10
N HIS A 77 7.14 -7.91 18.38
CA HIS A 77 8.03 -7.56 19.49
C HIS A 77 9.24 -8.48 19.57
N PHE A 78 9.04 -9.79 19.37
CA PHE A 78 10.15 -10.75 19.34
C PHE A 78 11.14 -10.53 18.16
N ARG A 79 10.70 -9.91 17.07
CA ARG A 79 11.60 -9.59 15.94
C ARG A 79 12.36 -8.29 16.17
N GLU A 80 11.70 -7.27 16.71
CA GLU A 80 12.34 -5.99 17.06
C GLU A 80 13.41 -6.18 18.15
N ALA A 81 13.15 -7.03 19.14
CA ALA A 81 14.15 -7.36 20.16
C ALA A 81 15.39 -8.10 19.61
N ARG A 82 15.36 -8.58 18.36
CA ARG A 82 16.44 -9.33 17.70
C ARG A 82 17.09 -8.58 16.54
N SER A 83 16.63 -7.38 16.22
CA SER A 83 17.15 -6.53 15.14
C SER A 83 18.06 -5.46 15.70
#